data_AF-A0A849VHF4-F1
#
_entry.id   AF-A0A849VHF4-F1
#
_cell.length_a   1.000
_cell.length_b   1.000
_cell.length_c   1.000
_cell.angle_alpha   90.00
_cell.angle_beta   90.00
_cell.angle_gamma   90.00
#
_symmetry.space_group_name_H-M   'P 1'
#
loop_
_entity.id
_entity.type
_entity.pdbx_description
1 polymer ?
#
loop_
_entity_poly.entity_id
_entity_poly.type
_entity_poly.pdbx_seq_one_letter_code
_entity_poly.pdbx_strand_id
1 'polypeptide(L)'
;MYKFILFVALTFMPWFSTANSQESKVAWLMVRASDGLVYFALEGGTRNNRPSCATSGYWMIKDENSTAGKQQYSMILSAHASGKKVRIYGAGKCSRWSDGEDVDALMVLN
;
A
#
# COMPACT_ATOMS: atom_id res chain seq x y z
N MET A 1 -39.99 22.08 33.95
CA MET A 1 -38.78 21.96 34.77
C MET A 1 -37.75 21.16 33.99
N TYR A 2 -36.66 21.84 33.64
CA TYR A 2 -35.61 21.46 32.69
C TYR A 2 -34.78 20.28 33.20
N LYS A 3 -35.01 19.08 32.68
CA LYS A 3 -34.14 17.90 32.92
C LYS A 3 -34.08 16.98 31.69
N PHE A 4 -34.05 17.56 30.49
CA PHE A 4 -34.00 16.77 29.24
C PHE A 4 -33.01 17.29 28.19
N ILE A 5 -32.02 18.08 28.60
CA ILE A 5 -31.02 18.62 27.67
C ILE A 5 -29.68 18.59 28.38
N LEU A 6 -28.80 17.63 28.05
CA LEU A 6 -27.32 17.69 28.13
C LEU A 6 -26.71 16.27 28.17
N PHE A 7 -26.89 15.46 27.12
CA PHE A 7 -26.03 14.27 26.92
C PHE A 7 -25.90 13.83 25.45
N VAL A 8 -26.01 14.78 24.50
CA VAL A 8 -25.88 14.49 23.05
C VAL A 8 -24.82 15.40 22.42
N ALA A 9 -23.58 15.35 22.91
CA ALA A 9 -22.52 16.21 22.37
C ALA A 9 -21.12 15.58 22.32
N LEU A 10 -20.96 14.26 22.43
CA LEU A 10 -19.65 13.61 22.31
C LEU A 10 -19.82 12.27 21.59
N THR A 11 -19.57 12.23 20.27
CA THR A 11 -19.11 11.06 19.47
C THR A 11 -19.35 11.29 17.96
N PHE A 12 -18.86 12.42 17.44
CA PHE A 12 -18.58 12.54 16.00
C PHE A 12 -17.13 13.03 15.85
N MET A 13 -16.17 12.22 16.30
CA MET A 13 -14.80 12.39 15.81
C MET A 13 -14.74 11.72 14.44
N PRO A 14 -14.49 12.46 13.35
CA PRO A 14 -14.28 11.86 12.06
C PRO A 14 -13.04 10.96 12.16
N TRP A 15 -13.22 9.68 11.84
CA TRP A 15 -12.12 8.74 11.69
C TRP A 15 -11.34 9.16 10.45
N PHE A 16 -10.29 9.95 10.63
CA PHE A 16 -9.31 10.18 9.59
C PHE A 16 -8.54 8.88 9.37
N SER A 17 -9.13 7.95 8.60
CA SER A 17 -8.39 6.82 8.03
C SER A 17 -7.43 7.41 7.00
N THR A 18 -6.20 7.67 7.42
CA THR A 18 -5.16 8.10 6.51
C THR A 18 -4.72 6.88 5.71
N ALA A 19 -4.93 6.92 4.39
CA ALA A 19 -4.60 5.81 3.51
C ALA A 19 -3.10 5.46 3.66
N ASN A 20 -2.81 4.19 3.93
CA ASN A 20 -1.43 3.74 4.01
C ASN A 20 -0.76 3.98 2.66
N SER A 21 0.35 4.71 2.68
CA SER A 21 1.02 5.11 1.46
C SER A 21 2.50 5.35 1.66
N GLN A 22 3.23 5.19 0.56
CA GLN A 22 4.64 5.51 0.46
C GLN A 22 4.93 6.07 -0.94
N GLU A 23 5.82 7.05 -1.00
CA GLU A 23 6.24 7.68 -2.25
C GLU A 23 7.75 7.72 -2.35
N SER A 24 8.31 7.10 -3.38
CA SER A 24 9.72 7.21 -3.78
C SER A 24 9.94 6.52 -5.13
N LYS A 25 11.19 6.38 -5.58
CA LYS A 25 11.55 5.55 -6.74
C LYS A 25 11.55 4.07 -6.37
N VAL A 26 11.38 3.20 -7.36
CA VAL A 26 11.49 1.74 -7.17
C VAL A 26 12.99 1.39 -7.03
N ALA A 27 13.37 0.78 -5.91
CA ALA A 27 14.75 0.37 -5.65
C ALA A 27 15.09 -0.97 -6.31
N TRP A 28 14.15 -1.91 -6.25
CA TRP A 28 14.24 -3.22 -6.90
C TRP A 28 12.85 -3.83 -7.06
N LEU A 29 12.72 -4.71 -8.05
CA LEU A 29 11.52 -5.50 -8.34
C LEU A 29 11.93 -6.96 -8.53
N MET A 30 11.22 -7.89 -7.90
CA MET A 30 11.53 -9.31 -7.93
C MET A 30 10.30 -10.16 -8.27
N VAL A 31 10.54 -11.20 -9.08
CA VAL A 31 9.59 -12.30 -9.31
C VAL A 31 10.22 -13.57 -8.79
N ARG A 32 9.53 -14.28 -7.89
CA ARG A 32 10.00 -15.54 -7.33
C ARG A 32 9.39 -16.72 -8.06
N ALA A 33 10.24 -17.52 -8.72
CA ALA A 33 9.78 -18.61 -9.58
C ALA A 33 9.06 -19.76 -8.84
N SER A 34 9.38 -20.00 -7.56
CA SER A 34 8.84 -21.12 -6.79
C SER A 34 7.33 -21.03 -6.54
N ASP A 35 6.78 -19.82 -6.51
CA ASP A 35 5.39 -19.56 -6.14
C ASP A 35 4.76 -18.35 -6.87
N GLY A 36 5.47 -17.78 -7.84
CA GLY A 36 5.01 -16.64 -8.62
C GLY A 36 4.93 -15.32 -7.83
N LEU A 37 5.53 -15.24 -6.64
CA LEU A 37 5.43 -14.04 -5.81
C LEU A 37 6.06 -12.84 -6.53
N VAL A 38 5.31 -11.75 -6.68
CA VAL A 38 5.84 -10.49 -7.22
C VAL A 38 5.84 -9.41 -6.14
N TYR A 39 7.02 -8.89 -5.86
CA TYR A 39 7.22 -7.92 -4.79
C TYR A 39 8.38 -6.96 -5.11
N PHE A 40 8.34 -5.79 -4.50
CA PHE A 40 9.28 -4.72 -4.78
C PHE A 40 9.49 -3.83 -3.55
N ALA A 41 10.60 -3.09 -3.52
CA ALA A 41 10.82 -2.04 -2.52
C ALA A 41 11.07 -0.70 -3.18
N LEU A 42 10.85 0.36 -2.42
CA LEU A 42 11.15 1.72 -2.82
C LEU A 42 12.45 2.22 -2.18
N GLU A 43 13.09 3.21 -2.81
CA GLU A 43 14.28 3.90 -2.30
C GLU A 43 13.89 4.77 -1.09
N GLY A 44 13.80 4.17 0.09
CA GLY A 44 13.38 4.88 1.31
C GLY A 44 11.98 5.49 1.18
N GLY A 45 11.79 6.69 1.73
CA GLY A 45 10.49 7.36 1.80
C GLY A 45 9.69 6.97 3.05
N THR A 46 8.86 7.90 3.53
CA THR A 46 8.03 7.66 4.72
C THR A 46 6.84 6.79 4.37
N ARG A 47 6.70 5.66 5.07
CA ARG A 47 5.55 4.76 4.95
C ARG A 47 4.56 5.08 6.06
N ASN A 48 3.46 5.74 5.70
CA ASN A 48 2.45 6.18 6.66
C ASN A 48 1.47 5.04 6.93
N ASN A 49 1.09 4.80 8.19
CA ASN A 49 0.06 3.81 8.57
C ASN A 49 0.32 2.37 8.13
N ARG A 50 1.59 1.94 8.15
CA ARG A 50 1.96 0.55 7.88
C ARG A 50 1.23 -0.41 8.84
N PRO A 51 0.51 -1.44 8.35
CA PRO A 51 -0.16 -2.41 9.20
C PRO A 51 0.86 -3.26 9.96
N SER A 52 0.46 -3.78 11.12
CA SER A 52 1.34 -4.57 11.99
C SER A 52 1.88 -5.85 11.34
N CYS A 53 1.13 -6.42 10.38
CA CYS A 53 1.58 -7.59 9.64
C CYS A 53 2.75 -7.29 8.70
N ALA A 54 2.87 -6.07 8.19
CA ALA A 54 3.85 -5.73 7.17
C ALA A 54 5.20 -5.42 7.82
N THR A 55 5.87 -6.42 8.41
CA THR A 55 7.13 -6.24 9.12
C THR A 55 8.29 -5.92 8.18
N SER A 56 8.17 -6.29 6.90
CA SER A 56 9.18 -6.04 5.86
C SER A 56 8.94 -4.72 5.11
N GLY A 57 10.01 -4.17 4.55
CA GLY A 57 10.02 -2.87 3.86
C GLY A 57 9.50 -2.88 2.41
N TYR A 58 9.05 -4.03 1.92
CA TYR A 58 8.57 -4.22 0.56
C TYR A 58 7.04 -4.23 0.46
N TRP A 59 6.57 -4.18 -0.78
CA TRP A 59 5.18 -4.22 -1.20
C TRP A 59 4.91 -5.48 -2.02
N MET A 60 3.70 -6.02 -1.90
CA MET A 60 3.23 -7.23 -2.57
C MET A 60 2.23 -6.88 -3.67
N ILE A 61 2.43 -7.39 -4.88
CA ILE A 61 1.33 -7.48 -5.84
C ILE A 61 0.47 -8.66 -5.41
N LYS A 62 -0.71 -8.36 -4.86
CA LYS A 62 -1.54 -9.34 -4.13
C LYS A 62 -1.92 -10.57 -4.94
N ASP A 63 -2.31 -10.35 -6.19
CA ASP A 63 -2.77 -11.39 -7.11
C ASP A 63 -2.15 -11.15 -8.47
N GLU A 64 -0.99 -11.77 -8.67
CA GLU A 64 -0.14 -11.61 -9.84
C GLU A 64 -0.76 -12.20 -11.11
N ASN A 65 -1.77 -13.05 -10.99
CA ASN A 65 -2.46 -13.69 -12.11
C ASN A 65 -3.66 -12.86 -12.62
N SER A 66 -4.21 -11.99 -11.77
CA SER A 66 -5.28 -11.07 -12.14
C SER A 66 -4.87 -10.04 -13.19
N THR A 67 -5.84 -9.50 -13.93
CA THR A 67 -5.61 -8.39 -14.87
C THR A 67 -5.00 -7.18 -14.16
N ALA A 68 -5.50 -6.84 -12.96
CA ALA A 68 -4.99 -5.73 -12.17
C ALA A 68 -3.54 -5.98 -11.71
N GLY A 69 -3.20 -7.18 -11.25
CA GLY A 69 -1.84 -7.52 -10.84
C GLY A 69 -0.83 -7.43 -11.98
N LYS A 70 -1.20 -7.90 -13.18
CA LYS A 70 -0.37 -7.76 -14.39
C LYS A 70 -0.16 -6.30 -14.81
N GLN A 71 -1.21 -5.47 -14.68
CA GLN A 71 -1.11 -4.03 -14.92
C GLN A 71 -0.20 -3.35 -13.89
N GLN A 72 -0.38 -3.66 -12.60
CA GLN A 72 0.46 -3.14 -11.52
C GLN A 72 1.94 -3.53 -11.73
N TYR A 73 2.22 -4.78 -12.08
CA TYR A 73 3.58 -5.23 -12.40
C TYR A 73 4.18 -4.43 -13.56
N SER A 74 3.42 -4.27 -14.65
CA SER A 74 3.86 -3.52 -15.83
C SER A 74 4.16 -2.05 -15.51
N MET A 75 3.33 -1.42 -14.67
CA MET A 75 3.54 -0.04 -14.22
C MET A 75 4.79 0.09 -13.34
N ILE A 76 5.01 -0.81 -12.39
CA ILE A 76 6.20 -0.78 -11.51
C ILE A 76 7.48 -1.09 -12.30
N LEU A 77 7.45 -2.06 -13.20
CA LEU A 77 8.57 -2.34 -14.10
C LEU A 77 8.93 -1.11 -14.95
N SER A 78 7.93 -0.43 -15.50
CA SER A 78 8.13 0.79 -16.29
C SER A 78 8.68 1.94 -15.45
N ALA A 79 8.18 2.12 -14.22
CA ALA A 79 8.68 3.14 -13.30
C ALA A 79 10.14 2.88 -12.88
N HIS A 80 10.49 1.63 -12.59
CA HIS A 80 11.86 1.21 -12.31
C HIS A 80 12.78 1.49 -13.51
N ALA A 81 12.38 1.07 -14.72
CA ALA A 81 13.16 1.27 -15.94
C ALA A 81 13.35 2.75 -16.31
N SER A 82 12.35 3.60 -16.03
CA SER A 82 12.39 5.04 -16.34
C SER A 82 12.93 5.92 -15.21
N GLY A 83 13.21 5.35 -14.04
CA GLY A 83 13.65 6.10 -12.86
C GLY A 83 12.61 7.09 -12.31
N LYS A 84 11.33 6.93 -12.68
CA LYS A 84 10.22 7.77 -12.19
C LYS A 84 9.85 7.38 -10.75
N LYS A 85 9.39 8.38 -9.99
CA LYS A 85 8.80 8.13 -8.67
C LYS A 85 7.44 7.46 -8.83
N VAL A 86 7.08 6.67 -7.83
CA VAL A 86 5.75 6.08 -7.68
C VAL A 86 5.18 6.46 -6.34
N ARG A 87 3.86 6.55 -6.27
CA ARG A 87 3.10 6.55 -5.02
C ARG A 87 2.34 5.23 -4.93
N ILE A 88 2.55 4.51 -3.84
CA ILE A 88 1.89 3.25 -3.53
C ILE A 88 0.84 3.49 -2.46
N TYR A 89 -0.32 2.87 -2.61
CA TYR A 89 -1.39 2.81 -1.62
C TYR A 89 -1.52 1.37 -1.16
N GLY A 90 -1.43 1.16 0.16
CA GLY A 90 -1.52 -0.14 0.80
C GLY A 90 -2.96 -0.53 1.12
N ALA A 91 -3.26 -1.82 1.00
CA ALA A 91 -4.57 -2.38 1.33
C ALA A 91 -4.79 -2.56 2.85
N GLY A 92 -3.78 -2.28 3.69
CA GLY A 92 -3.82 -2.50 5.13
C GLY A 92 -3.82 -3.98 5.54
N LYS A 93 -3.46 -4.87 4.61
CA LYS A 93 -3.49 -6.33 4.78
C LYS A 93 -2.25 -6.98 4.16
N CYS A 94 -1.88 -8.13 4.69
CA CYS A 94 -0.77 -8.95 4.19
C CYS A 94 -1.31 -10.33 3.81
N SER A 95 -2.15 -10.38 2.75
CA SER A 95 -2.88 -11.60 2.37
C SER A 95 -2.09 -12.47 1.40
N ARG A 96 -1.21 -11.88 0.57
CA ARG A 96 -0.39 -12.65 -0.37
C ARG A 96 0.83 -13.29 0.28
N TRP A 97 1.48 -12.57 1.21
CA TRP A 97 2.64 -13.04 1.95
C TRP A 97 2.66 -12.40 3.34
N SER A 98 2.97 -13.16 4.38
CA SER A 98 2.62 -12.81 5.77
C SER A 98 3.29 -11.55 6.30
N ASP A 99 4.43 -11.15 5.75
CA ASP A 99 5.22 -10.00 6.23
C ASP A 99 5.27 -8.81 5.24
N GLY A 100 4.56 -8.92 4.11
CA GLY A 100 4.51 -7.91 3.06
C GLY A 100 3.10 -7.41 2.85
N GLU A 101 2.92 -6.10 2.80
CA GLU A 101 1.60 -5.54 2.57
C GLU A 101 1.21 -5.60 1.11
N ASP A 102 -0.05 -5.93 0.87
CA ASP A 102 -0.68 -5.93 -0.43
C ASP A 102 -0.85 -4.50 -0.96
N VAL A 103 -0.50 -4.30 -2.23
CA VAL A 103 -0.79 -3.07 -2.97
C VAL A 103 -2.28 -3.03 -3.33
N ASP A 104 -2.95 -1.95 -2.92
CA ASP A 104 -4.32 -1.63 -3.34
C ASP A 104 -4.31 -0.87 -4.66
N ALA A 105 -3.50 0.20 -4.73
CA ALA A 105 -3.34 1.02 -5.92
C ALA A 105 -1.92 1.56 -6.01
N LEU A 106 -1.50 1.94 -7.22
CA LEU A 106 -0.24 2.62 -7.45
C LEU A 106 -0.37 3.65 -8.57
N MET A 107 0.44 4.69 -8.49
CA MET A 107 0.51 5.78 -9.44
C MET A 107 1.96 6.07 -9.80
N VAL A 108 2.27 6.16 -11.10
CA VAL A 108 3.55 6.68 -11.59
C VAL A 108 3.46 8.20 -11.62
N LEU A 109 4.41 8.87 -10.98
CA LEU A 109 4.45 10.32 -10.88
C LEU A 109 5.24 10.93 -12.04
N ASN A 110 4.91 12.18 -12.36
CA ASN A 110 5.53 12.91 -13.47
C ASN A 110 6.89 13.48 -13.10
#